data_AF-A0A2N1JHI3-F1
#
_entry.id   AF-A0A2N1JHI3-F1
#
_cell.length_a   1.000
_cell.length_b   1.000
_cell.length_c   1.000
_cell.angle_alpha   90.00
_cell.angle_beta   90.00
_cell.angle_gamma   90.00
#
_symmetry.space_group_name_H-M   'P 1'
#
loop_
_entity.id
_entity.type
_entity.pdbx_description
1 polymer ?
#
loop_
_entity_poly.entity_id
_entity_poly.type
_entity_poly.pdbx_seq_one_letter_code
_entity_poly.pdbx_strand_id
1 'polypeptide(L)'
;MSGAENSVQKQHEESTAVYEGIGRYAAYAARLRTLITTGSRYIAYSSDIGEAFRPLTKPIVVSAAYGISWAYIISDVGYTVWHASNHMDPNDSSYKKDLAWIGARRTVFQTLASMFLPALTIHSVVRYSAPLFSKFSNMRARSIGPTVLGLCTVPLLPVLFDHPVEYAVENAFDLVELKAAALQGDAAAQQSFDKKFAEMKNSMLGSKPKVQEPKRIVDTIPSDTPLDGSTVQKLAILGIGIDMVSMPRMRQLLVRQAKRLASSPLYRPLAVAPRYADTASPAESQEPKLLAAAAQHFARRTLSNAESDFWATFAAQAGHEDHLRFLATRWACKEAAYKAVHPYLQLTAKSISVERPTTSGHAKPRLVLDRALPYKSADGACGDELARTLELHLSVSHDGDYVVANVVAEHGTS
;
A
#
# COMPACT_ATOMS: atom_id res chain seq x y z
N MET A 1 -12.78 -9.99 -65.80
CA MET A 1 -11.95 -9.94 -64.59
C MET A 1 -12.16 -8.69 -63.73
N SER A 2 -12.74 -7.59 -64.24
CA SER A 2 -12.96 -6.34 -63.47
C SER A 2 -14.05 -6.38 -62.37
N GLY A 3 -15.03 -7.29 -62.45
CA GLY A 3 -16.13 -7.35 -61.46
C GLY A 3 -15.75 -7.94 -60.09
N ALA A 4 -14.79 -8.88 -60.07
CA ALA A 4 -14.39 -9.56 -58.85
C ALA A 4 -13.45 -8.70 -57.99
N GLU A 5 -12.56 -7.92 -58.63
CA GLU A 5 -11.65 -7.00 -57.93
C GLU A 5 -12.43 -5.88 -57.21
N ASN A 6 -13.47 -5.35 -57.84
CA ASN A 6 -14.34 -4.33 -57.22
C ASN A 6 -15.13 -4.88 -56.02
N SER A 7 -15.57 -6.14 -56.05
CA SER A 7 -16.26 -6.74 -54.89
C SER A 7 -15.33 -6.99 -53.71
N VAL A 8 -14.09 -7.43 -53.97
CA VAL A 8 -13.09 -7.68 -52.92
C VAL A 8 -12.64 -6.37 -52.30
N GLN A 9 -12.44 -5.33 -53.11
CA GLN A 9 -12.04 -4.01 -52.60
C GLN A 9 -13.13 -3.35 -51.76
N LYS A 10 -14.39 -3.49 -52.16
CA LYS A 10 -15.54 -2.99 -51.39
C LYS A 10 -15.71 -3.73 -50.05
N GLN A 11 -15.50 -5.05 -50.05
CA GLN A 11 -15.48 -5.84 -48.80
C GLN A 11 -14.29 -5.47 -47.90
N HIS A 12 -13.14 -5.16 -48.48
CA HIS A 12 -11.97 -4.75 -47.72
C HIS A 12 -12.20 -3.38 -47.05
N GLU A 13 -12.73 -2.40 -47.79
CA GLU A 13 -13.10 -1.08 -47.28
C GLU A 13 -14.15 -1.16 -46.16
N GLU A 14 -15.20 -1.96 -46.34
CA GLU A 14 -16.26 -2.18 -45.34
C GLU A 14 -15.72 -2.87 -44.08
N SER A 15 -14.81 -3.84 -44.24
CA SER A 15 -14.13 -4.51 -43.12
C SER A 15 -13.24 -3.53 -42.35
N THR A 16 -12.40 -2.74 -43.04
CA THR A 16 -11.56 -1.73 -42.39
C THR A 16 -12.37 -0.65 -41.67
N ALA A 17 -13.52 -0.23 -42.22
CA ALA A 17 -14.41 0.73 -41.56
C ALA A 17 -15.01 0.17 -40.26
N VAL A 18 -15.37 -1.13 -40.24
CA VAL A 18 -15.87 -1.81 -39.04
C VAL A 18 -14.76 -1.98 -37.99
N TYR A 19 -13.54 -2.35 -38.38
CA TYR A 19 -12.40 -2.46 -37.48
C TYR A 19 -11.94 -1.10 -36.91
N GLU A 20 -11.94 -0.02 -37.70
CA GLU A 20 -11.67 1.33 -37.21
C GLU A 20 -12.75 1.81 -36.23
N GLY A 21 -14.03 1.50 -36.48
CA GLY A 21 -15.14 1.81 -35.59
C GLY A 21 -14.98 1.11 -34.23
N ILE A 22 -14.81 -0.22 -34.24
CA ILE A 22 -14.67 -1.04 -33.02
C ILE A 22 -13.39 -0.66 -32.26
N GLY A 23 -12.28 -0.39 -32.94
CA GLY A 23 -11.03 0.05 -32.32
C GLY A 23 -11.14 1.42 -31.63
N ARG A 24 -11.90 2.36 -32.21
CA ARG A 24 -12.20 3.67 -31.58
C ARG A 24 -13.10 3.49 -30.36
N TYR A 25 -14.15 2.68 -30.43
CA TYR A 25 -15.00 2.38 -29.27
C TYR A 25 -14.25 1.64 -28.16
N ALA A 26 -13.34 0.72 -28.50
CA ALA A 26 -12.46 0.06 -27.54
C ALA A 26 -11.49 1.06 -26.87
N ALA A 27 -10.96 2.03 -27.62
CA ALA A 27 -10.13 3.10 -27.07
C ALA A 27 -10.94 4.06 -26.16
N TYR A 28 -12.18 4.40 -26.53
CA TYR A 28 -13.09 5.16 -25.67
C TYR A 28 -13.49 4.36 -24.44
N ALA A 29 -13.75 3.07 -24.55
CA ALA A 29 -14.04 2.18 -23.44
C ALA A 29 -12.83 2.00 -22.52
N ALA A 30 -11.61 1.93 -23.05
CA ALA A 30 -10.37 1.89 -22.27
C ALA A 30 -10.11 3.21 -21.55
N ARG A 31 -10.36 4.36 -22.19
CA ARG A 31 -10.29 5.69 -21.56
C ARG A 31 -11.39 5.89 -20.52
N LEU A 32 -12.61 5.45 -20.82
CA LEU A 32 -13.73 5.46 -19.89
C LEU A 32 -13.45 4.55 -18.70
N ARG A 33 -12.92 3.34 -18.91
CA ARG A 33 -12.45 2.45 -17.84
C ARG A 33 -11.36 3.10 -17.02
N THR A 34 -10.41 3.81 -17.64
CA THR A 34 -9.34 4.53 -16.93
C THR A 34 -9.88 5.70 -16.11
N LEU A 35 -10.84 6.46 -16.66
CA LEU A 35 -11.54 7.55 -15.98
C LEU A 35 -12.47 7.05 -14.88
N ILE A 36 -13.12 5.90 -15.05
CA ILE A 36 -13.96 5.25 -14.04
C ILE A 36 -13.07 4.62 -12.95
N THR A 37 -11.91 4.06 -13.27
CA THR A 37 -11.02 3.44 -12.26
C THR A 37 -10.22 4.49 -11.49
N THR A 38 -9.83 5.59 -12.13
CA THR A 38 -9.17 6.74 -11.49
C THR A 38 -10.17 7.66 -10.80
N GLY A 39 -11.37 7.76 -11.37
CA GLY A 39 -12.47 8.61 -10.93
C GLY A 39 -13.49 7.91 -10.03
N SER A 40 -13.44 6.60 -9.80
CA SER A 40 -14.40 5.86 -8.96
C SER A 40 -14.45 6.42 -7.54
N ARG A 41 -13.30 6.82 -7.00
CA ARG A 41 -13.22 7.54 -5.71
C ARG A 41 -13.88 8.92 -5.77
N TYR A 42 -13.85 9.59 -6.94
CA TYR A 42 -14.45 10.91 -7.16
C TYR A 42 -15.92 10.87 -7.57
N ILE A 43 -16.42 9.77 -8.13
CA ILE A 43 -17.83 9.57 -8.46
C ILE A 43 -18.66 9.47 -7.17
N ALA A 44 -18.10 8.88 -6.11
CA ALA A 44 -18.70 8.91 -4.77
C ALA A 44 -18.83 10.36 -4.22
N TYR A 45 -17.92 11.26 -4.59
CA TYR A 45 -18.00 12.69 -4.26
C TYR A 45 -18.97 13.49 -5.16
N SER A 46 -19.74 12.83 -6.04
CA SER A 46 -20.79 13.52 -6.80
C SER A 46 -21.90 14.07 -5.88
N SER A 47 -22.26 13.34 -4.81
CA SER A 47 -23.17 13.84 -3.77
C SER A 47 -22.61 15.07 -3.05
N ASP A 48 -21.32 15.05 -2.77
CA ASP A 48 -20.58 16.12 -2.08
C ASP A 48 -20.52 17.40 -2.91
N ILE A 49 -20.29 17.24 -4.21
CA ILE A 49 -20.37 18.32 -5.20
C ILE A 49 -21.80 18.87 -5.25
N GLY A 50 -22.81 17.99 -5.33
CA GLY A 50 -24.23 18.39 -5.31
C GLY A 50 -24.60 19.21 -4.07
N GLU A 51 -24.09 18.82 -2.90
CA GLU A 51 -24.35 19.51 -1.64
C GLU A 51 -23.65 20.87 -1.56
N ALA A 52 -22.45 21.01 -2.11
CA ALA A 52 -21.77 22.30 -2.25
C ALA A 52 -22.55 23.28 -3.15
N PHE A 53 -23.24 22.77 -4.17
CA PHE A 53 -24.06 23.55 -5.10
C PHE A 53 -25.51 23.80 -4.63
N ARG A 54 -25.88 23.38 -3.42
CA ARG A 54 -27.24 23.58 -2.86
C ARG A 54 -27.70 25.06 -2.90
N PRO A 55 -26.84 26.09 -2.69
CA PRO A 55 -27.27 27.49 -2.81
C PRO A 55 -27.58 27.96 -4.24
N LEU A 56 -27.15 27.22 -5.27
CA LEU A 56 -27.14 27.66 -6.67
C LEU A 56 -27.93 26.75 -7.61
N THR A 57 -28.39 25.57 -7.16
CA THR A 57 -29.01 24.55 -8.00
C THR A 57 -30.38 24.12 -7.50
N LYS A 58 -31.20 23.56 -8.40
CA LYS A 58 -32.52 23.02 -8.05
C LYS A 58 -32.36 21.73 -7.22
N PRO A 59 -33.23 21.47 -6.22
CA PRO A 59 -33.11 20.29 -5.35
C PRO A 59 -33.02 18.94 -6.07
N ILE A 60 -33.63 18.82 -7.25
CA ILE A 60 -33.61 17.61 -8.09
C ILE A 60 -32.19 17.22 -8.50
N VAL A 61 -31.31 18.19 -8.74
CA VAL A 61 -29.91 17.93 -9.14
C VAL A 61 -29.13 17.31 -7.98
N VAL A 62 -29.37 17.80 -6.77
CA VAL A 62 -28.77 17.25 -5.54
C VAL A 62 -29.27 15.82 -5.32
N SER A 63 -30.57 15.58 -5.43
CA SER A 63 -31.16 14.23 -5.31
C SER A 63 -30.64 13.27 -6.38
N ALA A 64 -30.43 13.73 -7.61
CA ALA A 64 -29.85 12.92 -8.69
C ALA A 64 -28.39 12.53 -8.39
N ALA A 65 -27.59 13.45 -7.83
CA ALA A 65 -26.22 13.18 -7.41
C ALA A 65 -26.16 12.14 -6.26
N TYR A 66 -27.10 12.21 -5.31
CA TYR A 66 -27.28 11.15 -4.31
C TYR A 66 -27.65 9.82 -4.98
N GLY A 67 -28.53 9.81 -5.98
CA GLY A 67 -28.88 8.61 -6.74
C GLY A 67 -27.69 7.92 -7.40
N ILE A 68 -26.80 8.69 -8.03
CA ILE A 68 -25.55 8.18 -8.64
C ILE A 68 -24.63 7.56 -7.57
N SER A 69 -24.52 8.21 -6.42
CA SER A 69 -23.67 7.76 -5.32
C SER A 69 -24.21 6.47 -4.67
N TRP A 70 -25.53 6.35 -4.50
CA TRP A 70 -26.18 5.12 -4.06
C TRP A 70 -26.00 3.97 -5.05
N ALA A 71 -26.14 4.24 -6.35
CA ALA A 71 -25.91 3.24 -7.40
C ALA A 71 -24.46 2.71 -7.35
N TYR A 72 -23.48 3.58 -7.09
CA TYR A 72 -22.09 3.18 -6.89
C TYR A 72 -21.92 2.27 -5.67
N ILE A 73 -22.44 2.66 -4.50
CA ILE A 73 -22.34 1.83 -3.28
C ILE A 73 -23.00 0.47 -3.49
N ILE A 74 -24.20 0.43 -4.07
CA ILE A 74 -24.90 -0.83 -4.35
C ILE A 74 -24.06 -1.70 -5.30
N SER A 75 -23.41 -1.10 -6.28
CA SER A 75 -22.52 -1.81 -7.21
C SER A 75 -21.25 -2.35 -6.51
N ASP A 76 -20.60 -1.56 -5.65
CA ASP A 76 -19.40 -1.97 -4.89
C ASP A 76 -19.72 -3.12 -3.92
N VAL A 77 -20.80 -2.96 -3.14
CA VAL A 77 -21.25 -3.98 -2.19
C VAL A 77 -21.68 -5.23 -2.93
N GLY A 78 -22.48 -5.09 -4.00
CA GLY A 78 -22.95 -6.21 -4.81
C GLY A 78 -21.81 -7.00 -5.44
N TYR A 79 -20.80 -6.31 -6.01
CA TYR A 79 -19.60 -6.95 -6.55
C TYR A 79 -18.80 -7.67 -5.46
N THR A 80 -18.62 -7.05 -4.30
CA THR A 80 -17.85 -7.64 -3.18
C THR A 80 -18.53 -8.89 -2.63
N VAL A 81 -19.86 -8.83 -2.42
CA VAL A 81 -20.68 -9.95 -1.98
C VAL A 81 -20.66 -11.08 -3.02
N TRP A 82 -20.85 -10.76 -4.31
CA TRP A 82 -20.76 -11.74 -5.38
C TRP A 82 -19.37 -12.40 -5.46
N HIS A 83 -18.31 -11.62 -5.32
CA HIS A 83 -16.95 -12.13 -5.33
C HIS A 83 -16.66 -13.02 -4.12
N ALA A 84 -17.13 -12.65 -2.92
CA ALA A 84 -17.01 -13.46 -1.72
C ALA A 84 -17.79 -14.78 -1.85
N SER A 85 -18.99 -14.73 -2.42
CA SER A 85 -19.83 -15.91 -2.68
C SER A 85 -19.13 -16.95 -3.56
N ASN A 86 -18.32 -16.53 -4.53
CA ASN A 86 -17.59 -17.46 -5.42
C ASN A 86 -16.39 -18.15 -4.74
N HIS A 87 -15.95 -17.67 -3.57
CA HIS A 87 -14.78 -18.21 -2.85
C HIS A 87 -15.16 -18.93 -1.54
N MET A 88 -16.45 -18.97 -1.20
CA MET A 88 -16.98 -19.63 0.00
C MET A 88 -17.69 -20.93 -0.38
N ASP A 89 -17.64 -21.94 0.49
CA ASP A 89 -18.35 -23.20 0.26
C ASP A 89 -19.87 -22.98 0.40
N PRO A 90 -20.67 -23.20 -0.65
CA PRO A 90 -22.12 -23.01 -0.61
C PRO A 90 -22.85 -23.97 0.34
N ASN A 91 -22.22 -25.08 0.73
CA ASN A 91 -22.81 -26.10 1.60
C ASN A 91 -22.64 -25.81 3.10
N ASP A 92 -21.93 -24.75 3.48
CA ASP A 92 -21.78 -24.36 4.88
C ASP A 92 -23.09 -23.76 5.44
N SER A 93 -23.50 -24.21 6.63
CA SER A 93 -24.62 -23.68 7.39
C SER A 93 -24.48 -22.19 7.75
N SER A 94 -23.24 -21.69 7.83
CA SER A 94 -22.93 -20.28 8.12
C SER A 94 -22.82 -19.40 6.88
N TYR A 95 -22.79 -19.99 5.68
CA TYR A 95 -22.58 -19.30 4.41
C TYR A 95 -23.43 -18.02 4.23
N LYS A 96 -24.74 -18.12 4.49
CA LYS A 96 -25.66 -16.98 4.34
C LYS A 96 -25.42 -15.89 5.39
N LYS A 97 -25.00 -16.28 6.60
CA LYS A 97 -24.72 -15.34 7.70
C LYS A 97 -23.42 -14.58 7.42
N ASP A 98 -22.38 -15.27 7.00
CA ASP A 98 -21.07 -14.66 6.71
C ASP A 98 -21.16 -13.72 5.51
N LEU A 99 -21.89 -14.12 4.47
CA LEU A 99 -22.11 -13.30 3.30
C LEU A 99 -22.93 -12.03 3.64
N ALA A 100 -23.97 -12.18 4.46
CA ALA A 100 -24.76 -11.05 4.96
C ALA A 100 -23.92 -10.12 5.86
N TRP A 101 -23.04 -10.69 6.68
CA TRP A 101 -22.14 -9.93 7.56
C TRP A 101 -21.13 -9.10 6.77
N ILE A 102 -20.48 -9.70 5.76
CA ILE A 102 -19.56 -9.01 4.85
C ILE A 102 -20.29 -7.87 4.13
N GLY A 103 -21.49 -8.14 3.60
CA GLY A 103 -22.31 -7.14 2.94
C GLY A 103 -22.68 -5.98 3.88
N ALA A 104 -23.10 -6.29 5.12
CA ALA A 104 -23.48 -5.30 6.12
C ALA A 104 -22.29 -4.42 6.55
N ARG A 105 -21.15 -5.03 6.92
CA ARG A 105 -19.93 -4.31 7.31
C ARG A 105 -19.45 -3.39 6.18
N ARG A 106 -19.45 -3.90 4.94
CA ARG A 106 -19.05 -3.11 3.76
C ARG A 106 -20.02 -1.97 3.47
N THR A 107 -21.32 -2.21 3.58
CA THR A 107 -22.35 -1.18 3.35
C THR A 107 -22.26 -0.06 4.38
N VAL A 108 -22.13 -0.40 5.66
CA VAL A 108 -22.03 0.60 6.73
C VAL A 108 -20.74 1.40 6.61
N PHE A 109 -19.61 0.74 6.33
CA PHE A 109 -18.35 1.44 6.11
C PHE A 109 -18.43 2.39 4.90
N GLN A 110 -18.88 1.90 3.74
CA GLN A 110 -18.97 2.72 2.53
C GLN A 110 -19.95 3.88 2.67
N THR A 111 -21.11 3.68 3.30
CA THR A 111 -22.09 4.76 3.47
C THR A 111 -21.60 5.83 4.45
N LEU A 112 -20.95 5.44 5.55
CA LEU A 112 -20.44 6.39 6.54
C LEU A 112 -19.20 7.14 6.04
N ALA A 113 -18.21 6.43 5.51
CA ALA A 113 -16.95 7.00 5.08
C ALA A 113 -17.08 7.80 3.78
N SER A 114 -17.83 7.29 2.81
CA SER A 114 -17.85 7.85 1.45
C SER A 114 -18.97 8.85 1.20
N MET A 115 -20.03 8.90 2.03
CA MET A 115 -21.18 9.77 1.78
C MET A 115 -21.63 10.58 2.99
N PHE A 116 -21.82 9.95 4.15
CA PHE A 116 -22.50 10.61 5.27
C PHE A 116 -21.63 11.70 5.92
N LEU A 117 -20.42 11.35 6.35
CA LEU A 117 -19.52 12.29 7.03
C LEU A 117 -18.97 13.39 6.10
N PRO A 118 -18.54 13.07 4.86
CA PRO A 118 -18.16 14.09 3.89
C PRO A 118 -19.29 15.08 3.57
N ALA A 119 -20.51 14.59 3.27
CA ALA A 119 -21.64 15.45 2.95
C ALA A 119 -22.05 16.36 4.13
N LEU A 120 -22.06 15.83 5.36
CA LEU A 120 -22.33 16.63 6.56
C LEU A 120 -21.28 17.73 6.77
N THR A 121 -20.02 17.41 6.52
CA THR A 121 -18.91 18.36 6.67
C THR A 121 -19.03 19.48 5.65
N ILE A 122 -19.28 19.17 4.38
CA ILE A 122 -19.45 20.16 3.31
C ILE A 122 -20.71 21.00 3.56
N HIS A 123 -21.83 20.37 3.95
CA HIS A 123 -23.05 21.08 4.32
C HIS A 123 -22.79 22.09 5.44
N SER A 124 -22.05 21.68 6.47
CA SER A 124 -21.71 22.53 7.61
C SER A 124 -20.81 23.70 7.19
N VAL A 125 -19.75 23.43 6.41
CA VAL A 125 -18.83 24.45 5.89
C VAL A 125 -19.57 25.47 5.03
N VAL A 126 -20.43 25.04 4.12
CA VAL A 126 -21.23 25.93 3.25
C VAL A 126 -22.23 26.74 4.08
N ARG A 127 -22.93 26.11 5.03
CA ARG A 127 -23.95 26.77 5.86
C ARG A 127 -23.35 27.82 6.79
N TYR A 128 -22.23 27.53 7.45
CA TYR A 128 -21.59 28.46 8.38
C TYR A 128 -20.76 29.55 7.67
N SER A 129 -20.31 29.31 6.44
CA SER A 129 -19.63 30.33 5.64
C SER A 129 -20.58 31.30 4.94
N ALA A 130 -21.82 30.89 4.62
CA ALA A 130 -22.79 31.74 3.93
C ALA A 130 -23.03 33.14 4.58
N PRO A 131 -23.18 33.29 5.91
CA PRO A 131 -23.32 34.59 6.56
C PRO A 131 -22.06 35.45 6.53
N LEU A 132 -20.88 34.85 6.34
CA LEU A 132 -19.62 35.57 6.21
C LEU A 132 -19.48 36.16 4.80
N PHE A 133 -19.86 35.37 3.77
CA PHE A 133 -19.80 35.81 2.38
C PHE A 133 -20.93 36.79 1.98
N SER A 134 -22.03 36.84 2.73
CA SER A 134 -23.12 37.80 2.52
C SER A 134 -22.68 39.27 2.67
N LYS A 135 -21.62 39.53 3.44
CA LYS A 135 -21.09 40.86 3.75
C LYS A 135 -20.21 41.47 2.65
N PHE A 136 -19.81 40.72 1.63
CA PHE A 136 -18.97 41.24 0.54
C PHE A 136 -19.77 42.08 -0.44
N SER A 137 -19.17 43.15 -0.96
CA SER A 137 -19.78 44.04 -1.97
C SER A 137 -19.92 43.38 -3.34
N ASN A 138 -19.07 42.41 -3.66
CA ASN A 138 -19.06 41.71 -4.95
C ASN A 138 -20.16 40.64 -5.03
N MET A 139 -21.09 40.81 -5.98
CA MET A 139 -22.21 39.89 -6.23
C MET A 139 -21.76 38.44 -6.48
N ARG A 140 -20.66 38.26 -7.24
CA ARG A 140 -20.10 36.92 -7.50
C ARG A 140 -19.54 36.30 -6.22
N ALA A 141 -18.71 37.02 -5.46
CA ALA A 141 -18.16 36.51 -4.21
C ALA A 141 -19.26 36.13 -3.20
N ARG A 142 -20.37 36.87 -3.20
CA ARG A 142 -21.55 36.60 -2.37
C ARG A 142 -22.28 35.32 -2.74
N SER A 143 -22.44 35.03 -4.04
CA SER A 143 -23.22 33.89 -4.52
C SER A 143 -22.41 32.59 -4.63
N ILE A 144 -21.15 32.66 -5.06
CA ILE A 144 -20.29 31.46 -5.26
C ILE A 144 -19.33 31.19 -4.11
N GLY A 145 -19.08 32.17 -3.23
CA GLY A 145 -18.08 32.08 -2.16
C GLY A 145 -18.24 30.87 -1.23
N PRO A 146 -19.43 30.63 -0.66
CA PRO A 146 -19.67 29.48 0.22
C PRO A 146 -19.49 28.13 -0.49
N THR A 147 -19.94 28.04 -1.74
CA THR A 147 -19.80 26.83 -2.56
C THR A 147 -18.35 26.53 -2.91
N VAL A 148 -17.56 27.55 -3.28
CA VAL A 148 -16.12 27.38 -3.55
C VAL A 148 -15.39 26.93 -2.29
N LEU A 149 -15.74 27.50 -1.13
CA LEU A 149 -15.14 27.10 0.13
C LEU A 149 -15.44 25.63 0.47
N GLY A 150 -16.69 25.19 0.32
CA GLY A 150 -17.08 23.78 0.54
C GLY A 150 -16.43 22.81 -0.46
N LEU A 151 -16.21 23.22 -1.70
CA LEU A 151 -15.50 22.38 -2.67
C LEU A 151 -13.99 22.27 -2.36
N CYS A 152 -13.38 23.35 -1.86
CA CYS A 152 -11.98 23.36 -1.43
C CYS A 152 -11.71 22.47 -0.21
N THR A 153 -12.73 22.07 0.57
CA THR A 153 -12.53 21.13 1.68
C THR A 153 -12.47 19.68 1.23
N VAL A 154 -12.99 19.32 0.05
CA VAL A 154 -13.06 17.94 -0.46
C VAL A 154 -11.71 17.20 -0.44
N PRO A 155 -10.57 17.78 -0.87
CA PRO A 155 -9.27 17.10 -0.84
C PRO A 155 -8.77 16.72 0.55
N LEU A 156 -9.31 17.34 1.61
CA LEU A 156 -8.88 17.14 3.00
C LEU A 156 -9.72 16.07 3.71
N LEU A 157 -10.93 15.77 3.23
CA LEU A 157 -11.88 14.84 3.86
C LEU A 157 -11.34 13.41 4.01
N PRO A 158 -10.63 12.80 3.03
CA PRO A 158 -10.11 11.44 3.18
C PRO A 158 -9.12 11.31 4.35
N VAL A 159 -8.26 12.30 4.53
CA VAL A 159 -7.25 12.31 5.60
C VAL A 159 -7.90 12.50 6.98
N LEU A 160 -9.02 13.22 7.04
CA LEU A 160 -9.71 13.51 8.29
C LEU A 160 -10.58 12.34 8.77
N PHE A 161 -11.23 11.61 7.86
CA PHE A 161 -12.28 10.67 8.22
C PHE A 161 -11.96 9.21 7.93
N ASP A 162 -11.13 8.86 6.94
CA ASP A 162 -10.98 7.46 6.53
C ASP A 162 -10.51 6.56 7.68
N HIS A 163 -9.44 6.93 8.39
CA HIS A 163 -8.86 6.10 9.45
C HIS A 163 -9.66 6.11 10.77
N PRO A 164 -10.19 7.25 11.27
CA PRO A 164 -11.03 7.23 12.47
C PRO A 164 -12.34 6.46 12.27
N VAL A 165 -12.93 6.54 11.08
CA VAL A 165 -14.19 5.86 10.75
C VAL A 165 -13.96 4.36 10.61
N GLU A 166 -12.88 3.95 9.95
CA GLU A 166 -12.46 2.55 9.89
C GLU A 166 -12.36 1.97 11.30
N TYR A 167 -11.54 2.59 12.16
CA TYR A 167 -11.37 2.15 13.54
C TYR A 167 -12.71 2.10 14.32
N ALA A 168 -13.59 3.09 14.14
CA ALA A 168 -14.88 3.12 14.82
C ALA A 168 -15.85 2.03 14.34
N VAL A 169 -15.95 1.83 13.02
CA VAL A 169 -16.83 0.83 12.41
C VAL A 169 -16.36 -0.56 12.79
N GLU A 170 -15.06 -0.86 12.66
CA GLU A 170 -14.53 -2.17 13.00
C GLU A 170 -14.76 -2.53 14.46
N ASN A 171 -14.44 -1.62 15.38
CA ASN A 171 -14.67 -1.87 16.81
C ASN A 171 -16.15 -2.04 17.15
N ALA A 172 -17.05 -1.29 16.50
CA ALA A 172 -18.49 -1.43 16.71
C ALA A 172 -18.99 -2.80 16.22
N PHE A 173 -18.58 -3.23 15.04
CA PHE A 173 -18.98 -4.52 14.48
C PHE A 173 -18.42 -5.69 15.29
N ASP A 174 -17.15 -5.61 15.73
CA ASP A 174 -16.56 -6.63 16.57
C ASP A 174 -17.27 -6.73 17.93
N LEU A 175 -17.72 -5.62 18.51
CA LEU A 175 -18.53 -5.63 19.75
C LEU A 175 -19.89 -6.28 19.53
N VAL A 176 -20.52 -6.06 18.37
CA VAL A 176 -21.79 -6.69 18.00
C VAL A 176 -21.59 -8.20 17.81
N GLU A 177 -20.50 -8.62 17.18
CA GLU A 177 -20.15 -10.02 16.96
C GLU A 177 -19.88 -10.75 18.28
N LEU A 178 -19.06 -10.16 19.15
CA LEU A 178 -18.78 -10.70 20.48
C LEU A 178 -20.05 -10.80 21.33
N LYS A 179 -20.93 -9.80 21.26
CA LYS A 179 -22.22 -9.82 21.97
C LYS A 179 -23.19 -10.85 21.40
N ALA A 180 -23.21 -11.04 20.08
CA ALA A 180 -24.03 -12.05 19.43
C ALA A 180 -23.56 -13.48 19.77
N ALA A 181 -22.24 -13.71 19.83
CA ALA A 181 -21.65 -14.98 20.26
C ALA A 181 -21.89 -15.25 21.76
N ALA A 182 -21.77 -14.21 22.60
CA ALA A 182 -22.14 -14.26 24.01
C ALA A 182 -23.60 -14.68 24.25
N LEU A 183 -24.54 -14.12 23.47
CA LEU A 183 -25.97 -14.49 23.53
C LEU A 183 -26.23 -15.92 23.08
N GLN A 184 -25.34 -16.52 22.29
CA GLN A 184 -25.38 -17.92 21.88
C GLN A 184 -24.80 -18.88 22.93
N GLY A 185 -24.33 -18.37 24.07
CA GLY A 185 -23.87 -19.16 25.22
C GLY A 185 -22.35 -19.32 25.33
N ASP A 186 -21.57 -18.63 24.51
CA ASP A 186 -20.11 -18.67 24.59
C ASP A 186 -19.57 -17.77 25.71
N ALA A 187 -19.12 -18.39 26.81
CA ALA A 187 -18.55 -17.71 27.97
C ALA A 187 -17.22 -16.99 27.64
N ALA A 188 -16.46 -17.46 26.65
CA ALA A 188 -15.22 -16.82 26.22
C ALA A 188 -15.49 -15.54 25.40
N ALA A 189 -16.56 -15.55 24.61
CA ALA A 189 -17.03 -14.36 23.89
C ALA A 189 -17.52 -13.27 24.85
N GLN A 190 -18.23 -13.64 25.93
CA GLN A 190 -18.66 -12.71 26.97
C GLN A 190 -17.45 -12.02 27.67
N GLN A 191 -16.43 -12.79 28.04
CA GLN A 191 -15.21 -12.23 28.64
C GLN A 191 -14.45 -11.31 27.67
N SER A 192 -14.40 -11.68 26.40
CA SER A 192 -13.76 -10.89 25.35
C SER A 192 -14.54 -9.59 25.06
N PHE A 193 -15.87 -9.63 25.11
CA PHE A 193 -16.74 -8.46 25.03
C PHE A 193 -16.49 -7.49 26.19
N ASP A 194 -16.53 -7.98 27.43
CA ASP A 194 -16.36 -7.15 28.62
C ASP A 194 -14.99 -6.46 28.64
N LYS A 195 -13.93 -7.20 28.23
CA LYS A 195 -12.58 -6.65 28.09
C LYS A 195 -12.50 -5.56 27.03
N LYS A 196 -13.00 -5.83 25.82
CA LYS A 196 -12.95 -4.89 24.68
C LYS A 196 -13.81 -3.64 24.93
N PHE A 197 -14.97 -3.81 25.58
CA PHE A 197 -15.83 -2.71 25.98
C PHE A 197 -15.18 -1.82 27.06
N ALA A 198 -14.52 -2.41 28.05
CA ALA A 198 -13.77 -1.68 29.07
C ALA A 198 -12.60 -0.89 28.47
N GLU A 199 -11.86 -1.49 27.53
CA GLU A 199 -10.76 -0.84 26.81
C GLU A 199 -11.22 0.36 25.98
N MET A 200 -12.30 0.20 25.20
CA MET A 200 -12.91 1.28 24.43
C MET A 200 -13.40 2.42 25.34
N LYS A 201 -14.05 2.08 26.46
CA LYS A 201 -14.51 3.06 27.45
C LYS A 201 -13.34 3.84 28.04
N ASN A 202 -12.25 3.17 28.39
CA ASN A 202 -11.04 3.81 28.93
C ASN A 202 -10.33 4.70 27.88
N SER A 203 -10.31 4.28 26.62
CA SER A 203 -9.78 5.06 25.50
C SER A 203 -10.60 6.34 25.25
N MET A 204 -11.93 6.29 25.38
CA MET A 204 -12.80 7.47 25.22
C MET A 204 -12.76 8.42 26.41
N LEU A 205 -12.52 7.91 27.62
CA LEU A 205 -12.40 8.69 28.85
C LEU A 205 -10.99 9.26 29.08
N GLY A 206 -10.09 9.16 28.10
CA GLY A 206 -8.74 9.75 28.16
C GLY A 206 -7.84 9.13 29.24
N SER A 207 -8.19 7.97 29.77
CA SER A 207 -7.37 7.26 30.75
C SER A 207 -6.28 6.49 30.02
N LYS A 208 -5.01 6.81 30.31
CA LYS A 208 -3.85 6.12 29.71
C LYS A 208 -4.00 4.60 29.88
N PRO A 209 -3.83 3.80 28.82
CA PRO A 209 -3.89 2.35 28.94
C PRO A 209 -2.77 1.87 29.86
N LYS A 210 -3.13 1.07 30.86
CA LYS A 210 -2.16 0.36 31.69
C LYS A 210 -1.61 -0.77 30.82
N VAL A 211 -0.42 -0.56 30.24
CA VAL A 211 0.30 -1.60 29.50
C VAL A 211 0.46 -2.80 30.44
N GLN A 212 -0.26 -3.88 30.13
CA GLN A 212 -0.13 -5.13 30.84
C GLN A 212 1.04 -5.88 30.20
N GLU A 213 2.14 -6.01 30.95
CA GLU A 213 3.31 -6.77 30.51
C GLU A 213 2.88 -8.17 30.07
N PRO A 214 3.44 -8.70 28.95
CA PRO A 214 3.08 -10.03 28.47
C PRO A 214 3.48 -11.07 29.53
N LYS A 215 2.50 -11.84 29.99
CA LYS A 215 2.73 -13.03 30.82
C LYS A 215 3.71 -13.94 30.10
N ARG A 216 4.89 -14.19 30.71
CA ARG A 216 5.87 -15.15 30.21
C ARG A 216 5.19 -16.51 30.04
N ILE A 217 5.37 -17.11 28.86
CA ILE A 217 4.87 -18.44 28.48
C ILE A 217 5.56 -19.58 29.29
N VAL A 218 6.53 -19.25 30.16
CA VAL A 218 7.33 -20.23 30.91
C VAL A 218 6.54 -20.90 32.05
N ASP A 219 5.43 -20.33 32.50
CA ASP A 219 4.72 -20.83 33.69
C ASP A 219 3.68 -21.92 33.40
N THR A 220 3.57 -22.42 32.15
CA THR A 220 2.49 -23.35 31.74
C THR A 220 2.97 -24.70 31.20
N ILE A 221 4.20 -25.12 31.49
CA ILE A 221 4.68 -26.47 31.12
C ILE A 221 4.82 -27.31 32.39
N PRO A 222 4.08 -28.42 32.54
CA PRO A 222 4.25 -29.36 33.64
C PRO A 222 5.67 -29.95 33.61
N SER A 223 6.42 -29.74 34.68
CA SER A 223 7.77 -30.26 34.87
C SER A 223 7.73 -31.75 35.19
N ASP A 224 7.52 -32.62 34.20
CA ASP A 224 7.78 -34.06 34.32
C ASP A 224 7.82 -34.74 32.94
N THR A 225 8.93 -34.55 32.23
CA THR A 225 9.38 -35.50 31.18
C THR A 225 10.86 -35.22 30.88
N PRO A 226 11.76 -36.22 30.98
CA PRO A 226 13.17 -36.02 30.67
C PRO A 226 13.36 -36.06 29.15
N LEU A 227 13.02 -34.96 28.49
CA LEU A 227 13.46 -34.69 27.13
C LEU A 227 14.78 -33.93 27.21
N ASP A 228 15.80 -34.53 26.60
CA ASP A 228 17.20 -34.11 26.58
C ASP A 228 17.35 -32.61 26.24
N GLY A 229 17.58 -31.80 27.29
CA GLY A 229 17.58 -30.33 27.24
C GLY A 229 18.68 -29.70 26.39
N SER A 230 19.60 -30.51 25.85
CA SER A 230 20.70 -30.09 24.99
C SER A 230 20.26 -29.70 23.57
N THR A 231 19.07 -30.11 23.13
CA THR A 231 18.59 -29.86 21.75
C THR A 231 17.60 -28.69 21.69
N VAL A 232 16.79 -28.49 22.74
CA VAL A 232 15.79 -27.39 22.80
C VAL A 232 16.43 -26.07 23.25
N GLN A 233 17.56 -26.11 23.98
CA GLN A 233 18.36 -24.91 24.29
C GLN A 233 19.18 -24.38 23.09
N LYS A 234 19.14 -25.03 21.92
CA LYS A 234 20.09 -24.80 20.83
C LYS A 234 19.61 -23.92 19.67
N LEU A 235 18.36 -23.47 19.67
CA LEU A 235 17.78 -22.64 18.59
C LEU A 235 16.76 -21.65 19.18
N ALA A 236 17.23 -20.57 19.77
CA ALA A 236 16.36 -19.47 20.19
C ALA A 236 16.04 -18.59 18.97
N ILE A 237 15.00 -18.98 18.21
CA ILE A 237 14.51 -18.17 17.08
C ILE A 237 13.97 -16.84 17.63
N LEU A 238 14.59 -15.73 17.23
CA LEU A 238 14.18 -14.38 17.58
C LEU A 238 12.94 -13.95 16.80
N GLY A 239 12.88 -14.31 15.52
CA GLY A 239 11.76 -13.97 14.66
C GLY A 239 11.96 -14.39 13.21
N ILE A 240 10.91 -14.23 12.41
CA ILE A 240 10.87 -14.53 10.99
C ILE A 240 10.36 -13.30 10.24
N GLY A 241 10.98 -12.98 9.12
CA GLY A 241 10.59 -11.87 8.28
C GLY A 241 10.53 -12.29 6.82
N ILE A 242 9.43 -11.93 6.16
CA ILE A 242 9.21 -12.20 4.74
C ILE A 242 8.93 -10.88 4.04
N ASP A 243 9.53 -10.70 2.87
CA ASP A 243 9.24 -9.56 2.01
C ASP A 243 9.18 -9.93 0.53
N MET A 244 8.37 -9.18 -0.23
CA MET A 244 8.18 -9.37 -1.66
C MET A 244 8.19 -8.03 -2.39
N VAL A 245 8.98 -7.95 -3.45
CA VAL A 245 9.15 -6.75 -4.28
C VAL A 245 8.69 -7.02 -5.70
N SER A 246 7.83 -6.15 -6.21
CA SER A 246 7.39 -6.14 -7.62
C SER A 246 8.33 -5.28 -8.46
N MET A 247 8.98 -5.92 -9.45
CA MET A 247 9.92 -5.30 -10.38
C MET A 247 9.28 -4.18 -11.22
N PRO A 248 8.07 -4.36 -11.81
CA PRO A 248 7.36 -3.27 -12.50
C PRO A 248 7.11 -2.05 -11.60
N ARG A 249 6.73 -2.28 -10.34
CA ARG A 249 6.49 -1.19 -9.37
C ARG A 249 7.79 -0.46 -9.02
N MET A 250 8.88 -1.20 -8.83
CA MET A 250 10.19 -0.60 -8.55
C MET A 250 10.70 0.22 -9.74
N ARG A 251 10.51 -0.26 -10.98
CA ARG A 251 10.78 0.52 -12.19
C ARG A 251 9.99 1.81 -12.22
N GLN A 252 8.69 1.77 -11.93
CA GLN A 252 7.86 2.98 -11.89
C GLN A 252 8.36 4.00 -10.86
N LEU A 253 8.86 3.54 -9.70
CA LEU A 253 9.45 4.42 -8.70
C LEU A 253 10.74 5.08 -9.22
N LEU A 254 11.65 4.30 -9.83
CA LEU A 254 12.87 4.86 -10.42
C LEU A 254 12.58 5.83 -11.57
N VAL A 255 11.61 5.52 -12.44
CA VAL A 255 11.21 6.41 -13.54
C VAL A 255 10.60 7.71 -13.00
N ARG A 256 9.76 7.65 -11.96
CA ARG A 256 9.23 8.85 -11.30
C ARG A 256 10.35 9.70 -10.71
N GLN A 257 11.35 9.07 -10.11
CA GLN A 257 12.50 9.76 -9.57
C GLN A 257 13.40 10.35 -10.66
N ALA A 258 13.64 9.62 -11.74
CA ALA A 258 14.38 10.09 -12.91
C ALA A 258 13.72 11.34 -13.51
N LYS A 259 12.38 11.33 -13.65
CA LYS A 259 11.61 12.49 -14.10
C LYS A 259 11.76 13.70 -13.16
N ARG A 260 11.74 13.48 -11.84
CA ARG A 260 11.99 14.55 -10.84
C ARG A 260 13.40 15.13 -10.94
N LEU A 261 14.40 14.28 -11.17
CA LEU A 261 15.78 14.71 -11.37
C LEU A 261 15.94 15.51 -12.67
N ALA A 262 15.29 15.08 -13.75
CA ALA A 262 15.28 15.78 -15.03
C ALA A 262 14.55 17.14 -14.98
N SER A 263 13.52 17.26 -14.14
CA SER A 263 12.75 18.52 -13.98
C SER A 263 13.40 19.54 -13.03
N SER A 264 14.48 19.19 -12.34
CA SER A 264 15.13 20.09 -11.37
C SER A 264 16.22 20.93 -12.05
N PRO A 265 16.13 22.26 -12.08
CA PRO A 265 17.12 23.13 -12.75
C PRO A 265 18.50 23.14 -12.07
N LEU A 266 18.64 22.53 -10.89
CA LEU A 266 19.88 22.43 -10.12
C LEU A 266 20.71 21.17 -10.41
N TYR A 267 20.19 20.20 -11.17
CA TYR A 267 20.90 18.96 -11.48
C TYR A 267 21.53 19.03 -12.88
N ARG A 268 22.54 19.90 -13.04
CA ARG A 268 23.48 19.79 -14.18
C ARG A 268 24.43 18.64 -13.83
N PRO A 269 24.49 17.54 -14.60
CA PRO A 269 25.37 16.43 -14.26
C PRO A 269 26.81 16.95 -14.25
N LEU A 270 27.48 16.84 -13.10
CA LEU A 270 28.92 17.05 -13.01
C LEU A 270 29.57 16.09 -14.00
N ALA A 271 30.25 16.67 -14.99
CA ALA A 271 30.89 15.98 -16.08
C ALA A 271 31.80 14.86 -15.57
N VAL A 272 31.49 13.63 -15.96
CA VAL A 272 32.49 12.57 -16.10
C VAL A 272 33.04 12.67 -17.53
N ALA A 273 34.35 12.57 -17.64
CA ALA A 273 35.25 12.93 -18.73
C ALA A 273 34.81 12.59 -20.19
N PRO A 274 35.33 13.33 -21.19
CA PRO A 274 34.95 13.16 -22.59
C PRO A 274 35.64 11.92 -23.17
N ARG A 275 34.88 10.93 -23.62
CA ARG A 275 35.32 10.04 -24.71
C ARG A 275 34.16 9.66 -25.62
N TYR A 276 34.48 9.75 -26.90
CA TYR A 276 33.73 9.41 -28.10
C TYR A 276 32.59 10.35 -28.49
N ALA A 277 32.91 11.20 -29.46
CA ALA A 277 31.92 11.81 -30.33
C ALA A 277 31.31 10.71 -31.20
N ASP A 278 30.00 10.51 -31.06
CA ASP A 278 29.20 9.93 -32.13
C ASP A 278 27.96 10.79 -32.30
N THR A 279 27.79 11.26 -33.52
CA THR A 279 26.67 12.05 -34.02
C THR A 279 25.43 11.17 -34.11
N ALA A 280 24.53 11.25 -33.12
CA ALA A 280 23.19 10.66 -33.23
C ALA A 280 22.14 11.46 -32.43
N SER A 281 20.97 11.61 -33.07
CA SER A 281 19.72 12.31 -32.73
C SER A 281 19.41 12.59 -31.22
N PRO A 282 18.83 13.76 -30.85
CA PRO A 282 18.80 14.24 -29.46
C PRO A 282 17.78 13.56 -28.51
N ALA A 283 16.86 12.73 -28.99
CA ALA A 283 15.68 12.31 -28.21
C ALA A 283 15.69 10.85 -27.72
N GLU A 284 16.45 9.94 -28.32
CA GLU A 284 16.40 8.49 -28.00
C GLU A 284 17.46 8.00 -26.99
N SER A 285 18.38 8.86 -26.53
CA SER A 285 19.57 8.44 -25.75
C SER A 285 19.66 8.97 -24.31
N GLN A 286 18.71 9.79 -23.83
CA GLN A 286 18.73 10.38 -22.48
C GLN A 286 18.02 9.54 -21.41
N GLU A 287 16.93 8.86 -21.77
CA GLU A 287 16.16 8.00 -20.85
C GLU A 287 17.02 6.94 -20.12
N PRO A 288 17.90 6.16 -20.79
CA PRO A 288 18.72 5.17 -20.10
C PRO A 288 19.71 5.80 -19.10
N LYS A 289 20.22 7.01 -19.37
CA LYS A 289 21.16 7.72 -18.49
C LYS A 289 20.47 8.24 -17.22
N LEU A 290 19.27 8.80 -17.35
CA LEU A 290 18.50 9.30 -16.20
C LEU A 290 18.03 8.18 -15.29
N LEU A 291 17.68 7.05 -15.89
CA LEU A 291 17.24 5.84 -15.21
C LEU A 291 18.40 5.18 -14.43
N ALA A 292 19.60 5.15 -15.03
CA ALA A 292 20.82 4.76 -14.33
C ALA A 292 21.15 5.71 -13.16
N ALA A 293 20.99 7.02 -13.33
CA ALA A 293 21.18 7.99 -12.25
C ALA A 293 20.16 7.82 -11.10
N ALA A 294 18.90 7.51 -11.42
CA ALA A 294 17.88 7.20 -10.42
C ALA A 294 18.19 5.89 -9.67
N ALA A 295 18.64 4.85 -10.40
CA ALA A 295 19.10 3.60 -9.80
C ALA A 295 20.30 3.84 -8.86
N GLN A 296 21.28 4.64 -9.29
CA GLN A 296 22.43 5.04 -8.47
C GLN A 296 22.00 5.81 -7.21
N HIS A 297 21.01 6.70 -7.33
CA HIS A 297 20.47 7.40 -6.18
C HIS A 297 19.81 6.43 -5.18
N PHE A 298 19.03 5.47 -5.67
CA PHE A 298 18.42 4.44 -4.82
C PHE A 298 19.50 3.58 -4.15
N ALA A 299 20.50 3.14 -4.92
CA ALA A 299 21.64 2.38 -4.42
C ALA A 299 22.34 3.08 -3.25
N ARG A 300 22.62 4.38 -3.36
CA ARG A 300 23.28 5.17 -2.30
C ARG A 300 22.53 5.20 -0.97
N ARG A 301 21.20 5.03 -0.98
CA ARG A 301 20.37 5.03 0.23
C ARG A 301 20.24 3.62 0.83
N THR A 302 20.21 2.62 -0.04
CA THR A 302 19.87 1.24 0.33
C THR A 302 21.09 0.37 0.59
N LEU A 303 22.15 0.50 -0.20
CA LEU A 303 23.32 -0.39 -0.15
C LEU A 303 24.24 -0.04 1.03
N SER A 304 24.85 -1.06 1.63
CA SER A 304 25.94 -0.89 2.59
C SER A 304 27.22 -0.48 1.88
N ASN A 305 28.28 -0.15 2.64
CA ASN A 305 29.57 0.21 2.04
C ASN A 305 30.16 -0.96 1.23
N ALA A 306 30.14 -2.17 1.78
CA ALA A 306 30.61 -3.38 1.10
C ALA A 306 29.85 -3.66 -0.21
N GLU A 307 28.53 -3.44 -0.22
CA GLU A 307 27.71 -3.61 -1.42
C GLU A 307 27.90 -2.47 -2.43
N SER A 308 28.22 -1.26 -1.96
CA SER A 308 28.42 -0.09 -2.81
C SER A 308 29.66 -0.22 -3.69
N ASP A 309 30.73 -0.81 -3.17
CA ASP A 309 31.95 -1.08 -3.93
C ASP A 309 31.70 -2.12 -5.03
N PHE A 310 30.97 -3.19 -4.69
CA PHE A 310 30.53 -4.18 -5.68
C PHE A 310 29.62 -3.54 -6.72
N TRP A 311 28.66 -2.72 -6.28
CA TRP A 311 27.72 -2.03 -7.16
C TRP A 311 28.41 -1.11 -8.15
N ALA A 312 29.46 -0.37 -7.75
CA ALA A 312 30.20 0.50 -8.66
C ALA A 312 30.82 -0.29 -9.85
N THR A 313 31.29 -1.50 -9.57
CA THR A 313 31.87 -2.39 -10.60
C THR A 313 30.78 -3.06 -11.43
N PHE A 314 29.75 -3.59 -10.79
CA PHE A 314 28.61 -4.25 -11.43
C PHE A 314 27.81 -3.29 -12.33
N ALA A 315 27.57 -2.07 -11.85
CA ALA A 315 26.74 -1.09 -12.56
C ALA A 315 27.38 -0.56 -13.85
N ALA A 316 28.70 -0.70 -13.98
CA ALA A 316 29.43 -0.36 -15.21
C ALA A 316 29.27 -1.43 -16.30
N GLN A 317 28.90 -2.67 -15.94
CA GLN A 317 28.87 -3.82 -16.84
C GLN A 317 27.46 -4.34 -17.10
N ALA A 318 26.52 -4.08 -16.20
CA ALA A 318 25.17 -4.66 -16.22
C ALA A 318 24.12 -3.77 -16.91
N GLY A 319 23.06 -4.39 -17.42
CA GLY A 319 21.94 -3.68 -18.04
C GLY A 319 20.99 -3.06 -17.03
N HIS A 320 20.03 -2.25 -17.51
CA HIS A 320 19.04 -1.61 -16.64
C HIS A 320 18.18 -2.61 -15.84
N GLU A 321 17.75 -3.70 -16.47
CA GLU A 321 16.97 -4.74 -15.79
C GLU A 321 17.77 -5.42 -14.68
N ASP A 322 19.06 -5.62 -14.91
CA ASP A 322 19.95 -6.25 -13.94
C ASP A 322 20.24 -5.32 -12.77
N HIS A 323 20.35 -4.01 -13.01
CA HIS A 323 20.38 -2.97 -11.98
C HIS A 323 19.13 -3.02 -11.11
N LEU A 324 17.94 -3.05 -11.73
CA LEU A 324 16.69 -3.16 -11.02
C LEU A 324 16.63 -4.44 -10.19
N ARG A 325 16.99 -5.59 -10.78
CA ARG A 325 16.89 -6.89 -10.13
C ARG A 325 17.86 -6.97 -8.97
N PHE A 326 19.05 -6.42 -9.16
CA PHE A 326 20.05 -6.31 -8.12
C PHE A 326 19.52 -5.52 -6.92
N LEU A 327 18.97 -4.33 -7.16
CA LEU A 327 18.46 -3.46 -6.09
C LEU A 327 17.20 -4.03 -5.44
N ALA A 328 16.29 -4.62 -6.21
CA ALA A 328 15.07 -5.26 -5.70
C ALA A 328 15.38 -6.41 -4.75
N THR A 329 16.35 -7.26 -5.13
CA THR A 329 16.82 -8.37 -4.30
C THR A 329 17.34 -7.86 -2.96
N ARG A 330 18.16 -6.81 -2.97
CA ARG A 330 18.80 -6.29 -1.75
C ARG A 330 17.79 -5.57 -0.88
N TRP A 331 16.84 -4.87 -1.49
CA TRP A 331 15.71 -4.28 -0.78
C TRP A 331 14.87 -5.34 -0.07
N ALA A 332 14.43 -6.38 -0.80
CA ALA A 332 13.62 -7.47 -0.23
C ALA A 332 14.33 -8.16 0.93
N CYS A 333 15.62 -8.50 0.77
CA CYS A 333 16.40 -9.14 1.83
C CYS A 333 16.51 -8.26 3.08
N LYS A 334 16.69 -6.95 2.92
CA LYS A 334 16.86 -6.00 4.04
C LYS A 334 15.54 -5.73 4.76
N GLU A 335 14.44 -5.61 4.04
CA GLU A 335 13.11 -5.48 4.62
C GLU A 335 12.70 -6.76 5.37
N ALA A 336 12.95 -7.94 4.78
CA ALA A 336 12.73 -9.21 5.46
C ALA A 336 13.59 -9.32 6.73
N ALA A 337 14.86 -8.92 6.69
CA ALA A 337 15.72 -8.90 7.87
C ALA A 337 15.21 -7.94 8.95
N TYR A 338 14.79 -6.73 8.58
CA TYR A 338 14.19 -5.77 9.50
C TYR A 338 12.96 -6.35 10.21
N LYS A 339 12.04 -6.96 9.44
CA LYS A 339 10.83 -7.60 9.99
C LYS A 339 11.15 -8.76 10.94
N ALA A 340 12.21 -9.52 10.66
CA ALA A 340 12.61 -10.67 11.49
C ALA A 340 13.13 -10.28 12.88
N VAL A 341 13.64 -9.05 13.04
CA VAL A 341 14.30 -8.62 14.29
C VAL A 341 13.54 -7.50 15.02
N HIS A 342 12.61 -6.82 14.36
CA HIS A 342 11.76 -5.81 15.00
C HIS A 342 10.76 -6.47 15.97
N PRO A 343 10.52 -5.93 17.19
CA PRO A 343 10.98 -4.64 17.71
C PRO A 343 12.35 -4.66 18.42
N TYR A 344 12.97 -5.83 18.58
CA TYR A 344 14.18 -6.03 19.40
C TYR A 344 15.42 -5.30 18.87
N LEU A 345 15.52 -5.11 17.55
CA LEU A 345 16.62 -4.40 16.91
C LEU A 345 16.11 -3.50 15.78
N GLN A 346 16.40 -2.19 15.84
CA GLN A 346 16.13 -1.24 14.78
C GLN A 346 17.29 -1.23 13.78
N LEU A 347 17.17 -2.07 12.75
CA LEU A 347 18.15 -2.11 11.67
C LEU A 347 17.92 -0.97 10.67
N THR A 348 19.01 -0.43 10.13
CA THR A 348 18.96 0.49 8.98
C THR A 348 19.41 -0.27 7.73
N ALA A 349 18.88 0.05 6.55
CA ALA A 349 19.28 -0.64 5.31
C ALA A 349 20.81 -0.69 5.09
N LYS A 350 21.53 0.36 5.49
CA LYS A 350 23.01 0.43 5.36
C LYS A 350 23.78 -0.44 6.35
N SER A 351 23.18 -0.82 7.47
CA SER A 351 23.83 -1.65 8.50
C SER A 351 23.76 -3.14 8.18
N ILE A 352 23.14 -3.50 7.05
CA ILE A 352 22.95 -4.88 6.60
C ILE A 352 23.60 -5.01 5.22
N SER A 353 24.45 -6.03 5.04
CA SER A 353 25.08 -6.40 3.78
C SER A 353 24.57 -7.76 3.32
N VAL A 354 24.17 -7.87 2.06
CA VAL A 354 23.85 -9.14 1.40
C VAL A 354 25.12 -9.64 0.69
N GLU A 355 25.76 -10.64 1.27
CA GLU A 355 27.01 -11.19 0.75
C GLU A 355 26.79 -12.56 0.11
N ARG A 356 27.54 -12.82 -0.96
CA ARG A 356 27.65 -14.15 -1.55
C ARG A 356 29.09 -14.63 -1.41
N PRO A 357 29.35 -15.68 -0.61
CA PRO A 357 30.71 -16.21 -0.48
C PRO A 357 31.25 -16.65 -1.84
N THR A 358 32.41 -16.15 -2.24
CA THR A 358 33.03 -16.42 -3.55
C THR A 358 33.74 -17.78 -3.63
N THR A 359 33.83 -18.51 -2.52
CA THR A 359 34.69 -19.71 -2.37
C THR A 359 34.09 -21.01 -2.89
N SER A 360 32.82 -21.04 -3.34
CA SER A 360 32.27 -22.22 -4.03
C SER A 360 31.13 -21.82 -4.98
N GLY A 361 31.07 -22.41 -6.18
CA GLY A 361 30.09 -22.08 -7.23
C GLY A 361 28.61 -22.22 -6.84
N HIS A 362 28.32 -22.77 -5.66
CA HIS A 362 26.99 -22.94 -5.07
C HIS A 362 26.84 -22.28 -3.69
N ALA A 363 27.60 -21.22 -3.39
CA ALA A 363 27.51 -20.55 -2.10
C ALA A 363 26.15 -19.86 -1.89
N LYS A 364 25.50 -20.21 -0.77
CA LYS A 364 24.23 -19.63 -0.29
C LYS A 364 24.44 -18.16 0.09
N PRO A 365 23.52 -17.25 -0.29
CA PRO A 365 23.60 -15.85 0.14
C PRO A 365 23.45 -15.74 1.66
N ARG A 366 24.21 -14.84 2.28
CA ARG A 366 24.20 -14.59 3.73
C ARG A 366 23.94 -13.11 4.00
N LEU A 367 23.31 -12.85 5.14
CA LEU A 367 23.15 -11.50 5.67
C LEU A 367 24.21 -11.25 6.73
N VAL A 368 24.94 -10.16 6.57
CA VAL A 368 25.98 -9.74 7.52
C VAL A 368 25.59 -8.39 8.08
N LEU A 369 25.61 -8.27 9.40
CA LEU A 369 25.41 -7.01 10.10
C LEU A 369 26.74 -6.31 10.32
N ASP A 370 26.76 -4.99 10.14
CA ASP A 370 27.92 -4.16 10.46
C ASP A 370 28.05 -3.99 11.97
N ARG A 371 28.84 -4.87 12.59
CA ARG A 371 29.08 -4.92 14.03
C ARG A 371 29.84 -3.71 14.60
N ALA A 372 30.32 -2.81 13.75
CA ALA A 372 30.95 -1.56 14.19
C ALA A 372 29.93 -0.44 14.49
N LEU A 373 28.68 -0.59 14.05
CA LEU A 373 27.63 0.39 14.27
C LEU A 373 26.90 0.15 15.62
N PRO A 374 26.47 1.23 16.30
CA PRO A 374 25.63 1.10 17.48
C PRO A 374 24.19 0.77 17.09
N TYR A 375 23.59 -0.19 17.78
CA TYR A 375 22.23 -0.64 17.57
C TYR A 375 21.34 -0.37 18.77
N LYS A 376 20.05 -0.15 18.49
CA LYS A 376 19.03 0.12 19.52
C LYS A 376 17.80 -0.75 19.28
N SER A 377 17.10 -1.08 20.35
CA SER A 377 15.74 -1.64 20.29
C SER A 377 14.73 -0.54 19.93
N ALA A 378 13.50 -0.91 19.55
CA ALA A 378 12.41 0.03 19.30
C ALA A 378 12.11 0.94 20.50
N ASP A 379 12.34 0.45 21.71
CA ASP A 379 12.15 1.20 22.96
C ASP A 379 13.36 2.11 23.31
N GLY A 380 14.39 2.13 22.46
CA GLY A 380 15.60 2.94 22.64
C GLY A 380 16.67 2.30 23.53
N ALA A 381 16.45 1.08 24.04
CA ALA A 381 17.45 0.31 24.79
C ALA A 381 18.65 -0.08 23.91
N CYS A 382 19.81 -0.30 24.55
CA CYS A 382 21.02 -0.76 23.85
C CYS A 382 20.81 -2.15 23.24
N GLY A 383 21.04 -2.29 21.94
CA GLY A 383 20.87 -3.54 21.18
C GLY A 383 22.18 -4.18 20.73
N ASP A 384 23.34 -3.64 21.15
CA ASP A 384 24.66 -4.04 20.67
C ASP A 384 25.01 -5.50 21.00
N GLU A 385 24.58 -5.98 22.17
CA GLU A 385 24.79 -7.37 22.59
C GLU A 385 24.03 -8.33 21.69
N LEU A 386 22.74 -8.04 21.46
CA LEU A 386 21.91 -8.81 20.54
C LEU A 386 22.48 -8.77 19.13
N ALA A 387 22.95 -7.61 18.64
CA ALA A 387 23.53 -7.49 17.31
C ALA A 387 24.83 -8.32 17.13
N ARG A 388 25.58 -8.59 18.21
CA ARG A 388 26.79 -9.43 18.16
C ARG A 388 26.46 -10.92 18.07
N THR A 389 25.45 -11.37 18.81
CA THR A 389 25.05 -12.78 18.85
C THR A 389 24.05 -13.15 17.78
N LEU A 390 23.39 -12.19 17.15
CA LEU A 390 22.38 -12.42 16.12
C LEU A 390 22.95 -13.11 14.87
N GLU A 391 22.34 -14.24 14.50
CA GLU A 391 22.55 -14.92 13.24
C GLU A 391 21.32 -14.75 12.32
N LEU A 392 21.57 -14.39 11.06
CA LEU A 392 20.52 -14.16 10.06
C LEU A 392 20.62 -15.18 8.93
N HIS A 393 19.62 -16.04 8.83
CA HIS A 393 19.52 -17.06 7.79
C HIS A 393 18.66 -16.54 6.64
N LEU A 394 19.28 -16.30 5.48
CA LEU A 394 18.60 -15.76 4.30
C LEU A 394 18.26 -16.87 3.29
N SER A 395 17.07 -16.79 2.74
CA SER A 395 16.69 -17.41 1.47
C SER A 395 16.08 -16.36 0.56
N VAL A 396 16.47 -16.34 -0.71
CA VAL A 396 15.93 -15.41 -1.69
C VAL A 396 15.65 -16.14 -2.98
N SER A 397 14.51 -15.81 -3.59
CA SER A 397 14.09 -16.31 -4.89
C SER A 397 13.60 -15.15 -5.72
N HIS A 398 13.84 -15.21 -7.02
CA HIS A 398 13.24 -14.27 -7.96
C HIS A 398 12.72 -15.07 -9.16
N ASP A 399 11.48 -14.81 -9.53
CA ASP A 399 10.86 -15.42 -10.70
C ASP A 399 9.99 -14.39 -11.42
N GLY A 400 10.14 -14.33 -12.75
CA GLY A 400 9.57 -13.30 -13.60
C GLY A 400 9.76 -11.88 -13.04
N ASP A 401 8.64 -11.28 -12.63
CA ASP A 401 8.52 -9.89 -12.19
C ASP A 401 8.60 -9.68 -10.67
N TYR A 402 8.89 -10.72 -9.89
CA TYR A 402 8.86 -10.67 -8.44
C TYR A 402 10.15 -11.18 -7.81
N VAL A 403 10.52 -10.55 -6.69
CA VAL A 403 11.59 -11.02 -5.80
C VAL A 403 11.01 -11.26 -4.42
N VAL A 404 11.27 -12.43 -3.84
CA VAL A 404 10.81 -12.83 -2.51
C VAL A 404 12.02 -13.17 -1.65
N ALA A 405 12.08 -12.60 -0.45
CA ALA A 405 13.09 -12.90 0.54
C ALA A 405 12.44 -13.41 1.83
N ASN A 406 13.04 -14.43 2.42
CA ASN A 406 12.69 -14.96 3.73
C ASN A 406 13.94 -14.95 4.61
N VAL A 407 13.81 -14.38 5.80
CA VAL A 407 14.88 -14.27 6.79
C VAL A 407 14.40 -14.86 8.11
N VAL A 408 15.19 -15.76 8.66
CA VAL A 408 15.02 -16.26 10.02
C VAL A 408 16.14 -15.67 10.87
N ALA A 409 15.75 -14.98 11.93
CA ALA A 409 16.64 -14.40 12.91
C ALA A 409 16.78 -15.35 14.10
N GLU A 410 18.01 -15.69 14.44
CA GLU A 410 18.36 -16.60 15.53
C GLU A 410 19.27 -15.90 16.52
N HIS A 411 19.02 -16.10 17.81
CA HIS A 411 19.94 -15.68 18.85
C HIS A 411 21.08 -16.71 18.97
N GLY A 412 22.27 -16.36 18.47
CA GLY A 412 23.46 -17.19 18.59
C GLY A 412 23.88 -17.35 20.05
N THR A 413 24.34 -18.54 20.39
CA THR A 413 24.95 -18.82 21.69
C THR A 413 26.42 -18.42 21.64
N SER A 414 26.85 -17.51 22.52
CA SER A 414 28.26 -17.14 22.68
C SER A 414 29.05 -18.24 23.37
#